data_AF-B3MRM0-F1
#
_entry.id   AF-B3MRM0-F1
#
_cell.length_a   1.000
_cell.length_b   1.000
_cell.length_c   1.000
_cell.angle_alpha   90.00
_cell.angle_beta   90.00
_cell.angle_gamma   90.00
#
_symmetry.space_group_name_H-M   'P 1'
#
loop_
_entity.id
_entity.type
_entity.pdbx_description
1 polymer ?
#
loop_
_entity_poly.entity_id
_entity_poly.type
_entity_poly.pdbx_seq_one_letter_code
_entity_poly.pdbx_strand_id
1 'polypeptide(L)'
;MSLAIDSTLSHGIFLLLVVLTVLASCPTTDGMHLVERHESYDIGSENRHSGSTDIDAVPLIRRRRQMSDWLIAPNTRWCGRGNLANGTYNDLGGASKADKCCRKHDHCKMFIDGMSNRYDLFNYRPYTLSHCNCDLRFRTCLKMAGDEDANAIGKLFFNVVQTQCFGLRTETVCTERGGSGKESDPCLKEEVRHKAFLRNNKRF
;
A
#
# COMPACT_ATOMS: atom_id res chain seq x y z
N MET A 1 2.17 -16.00 66.80
CA MET A 1 2.13 -16.60 65.45
C MET A 1 1.17 -15.77 64.61
N SER A 2 1.68 -14.78 63.88
CA SER A 2 0.91 -14.06 62.85
C SER A 2 1.44 -14.51 61.49
N LEU A 3 0.57 -15.11 60.69
CA LEU A 3 0.85 -15.50 59.32
C LEU A 3 0.76 -14.24 58.45
N ALA A 4 1.89 -13.85 57.84
CA ALA A 4 1.94 -12.81 56.82
C ALA A 4 1.46 -13.40 55.49
N ILE A 5 0.45 -12.78 54.88
CA ILE A 5 -0.08 -13.15 53.57
C ILE A 5 0.69 -12.35 52.52
N ASP A 6 1.38 -13.06 51.62
CA ASP A 6 2.31 -12.51 50.64
C ASP A 6 1.62 -11.67 49.55
N SER A 7 1.99 -10.39 49.40
CA SER A 7 1.43 -9.43 48.41
C SER A 7 1.79 -9.72 46.95
N THR A 8 2.61 -10.73 46.70
CA THR A 8 3.07 -11.13 45.35
C THR A 8 2.00 -11.92 44.59
N LEU A 9 1.10 -12.63 45.30
CA LEU A 9 0.07 -13.46 44.69
C LEU A 9 -1.09 -12.62 44.08
N SER A 10 -1.35 -11.43 44.63
CA SER A 10 -2.41 -10.53 44.16
C SER A 10 -2.08 -9.85 42.82
N HIS A 11 -0.81 -9.54 42.57
CA HIS A 11 -0.36 -8.89 41.33
C HIS A 11 -0.38 -9.85 40.12
N GLY A 12 -0.07 -11.14 40.33
CA GLY A 12 -0.10 -12.16 39.27
C GLY A 12 -1.51 -12.46 38.76
N ILE A 13 -2.50 -12.44 39.64
CA ILE A 13 -3.92 -12.65 39.29
C ILE A 13 -4.47 -11.46 38.50
N PHE A 14 -4.04 -10.24 38.83
CA PHE A 14 -4.46 -9.03 38.13
C PHE A 14 -3.92 -8.97 36.70
N LEU A 15 -2.66 -9.37 36.47
CA LEU A 15 -2.07 -9.48 35.13
C LEU A 15 -2.75 -10.56 34.28
N LEU A 16 -3.12 -11.71 34.87
CA LEU A 16 -3.82 -12.78 34.16
C LEU A 16 -5.23 -12.36 33.71
N LEU A 17 -5.96 -11.60 34.55
CA LEU A 17 -7.28 -11.07 34.23
C LEU A 17 -7.24 -10.01 33.12
N VAL A 18 -6.21 -9.15 33.09
CA VAL A 18 -6.04 -8.14 32.02
C VAL A 18 -5.67 -8.80 30.68
N VAL A 19 -4.91 -9.89 30.67
CA VAL A 19 -4.59 -10.63 29.43
C VAL A 19 -5.83 -11.35 28.88
N LEU A 20 -6.69 -11.90 29.76
CA LEU A 20 -7.94 -12.56 29.33
C LEU A 20 -8.95 -11.58 28.72
N THR A 21 -9.04 -10.34 29.22
CA THR A 21 -9.97 -9.32 28.69
C THR A 21 -9.49 -8.75 27.35
N VAL A 22 -8.17 -8.70 27.10
CA VAL A 22 -7.61 -8.30 25.79
C VAL A 22 -7.84 -9.37 24.73
N LEU A 23 -7.78 -10.66 25.08
CA LEU A 23 -8.02 -11.76 24.13
C LEU A 23 -9.52 -11.95 23.79
N ALA A 24 -10.44 -11.52 24.65
CA ALA A 24 -11.89 -11.61 24.43
C ALA A 24 -12.47 -10.48 23.55
N SER A 25 -11.65 -9.54 23.07
CA SER A 25 -12.08 -8.38 22.27
C SER A 25 -11.66 -8.49 20.80
N CYS A 26 -11.73 -9.68 20.21
CA CYS A 26 -11.63 -9.84 18.76
C CYS A 26 -13.06 -9.90 18.20
N PRO A 27 -13.61 -8.81 17.63
CA PRO A 27 -14.89 -8.88 16.94
C PRO A 27 -14.72 -9.73 15.68
N THR A 28 -15.33 -10.91 15.69
CA THR A 28 -15.65 -11.67 14.48
C THR A 28 -16.58 -10.80 13.63
N THR A 29 -16.04 -10.22 12.56
CA THR A 29 -16.85 -9.58 11.52
C THR A 29 -16.94 -10.54 10.35
N ASP A 30 -18.04 -11.29 10.34
CA ASP A 30 -18.63 -11.81 9.11
C ASP A 30 -18.97 -10.64 8.18
N GLY A 31 -18.66 -10.78 6.89
CA GLY A 31 -19.12 -9.87 5.85
C GLY A 31 -18.01 -9.32 4.95
N MET A 32 -17.44 -10.18 4.10
CA MET A 32 -16.63 -9.74 2.95
C MET A 32 -17.58 -9.18 1.87
N HIS A 33 -17.88 -7.88 1.94
CA HIS A 33 -18.45 -7.15 0.81
C HIS A 33 -17.29 -6.77 -0.12
N LEU A 34 -17.26 -7.36 -1.31
CA LEU A 34 -16.35 -7.02 -2.39
C LEU A 34 -16.47 -5.51 -2.69
N VAL A 35 -15.38 -4.76 -2.50
CA VAL A 35 -15.27 -3.43 -3.10
C VAL A 35 -14.59 -3.61 -4.45
N GLU A 36 -15.42 -3.76 -5.48
CA GLU A 36 -14.99 -3.49 -6.85
C GLU A 36 -14.65 -2.00 -6.97
N ARG A 37 -13.58 -1.71 -7.71
CA ARG A 37 -13.18 -0.36 -8.10
C ARG A 37 -14.26 0.21 -9.01
N HIS A 38 -15.26 0.88 -8.45
CA HIS A 38 -16.21 1.66 -9.24
C HIS A 38 -15.49 2.86 -9.88
N GLU A 39 -15.44 2.87 -11.21
CA GLU A 39 -15.38 4.08 -12.01
C GLU A 39 -16.61 4.92 -11.67
N SER A 40 -16.41 6.06 -11.02
CA SER A 40 -17.47 7.04 -10.80
C SER A 40 -17.74 7.77 -12.11
N TYR A 41 -18.71 7.26 -12.87
CA TYR A 41 -19.44 7.99 -13.91
C TYR A 41 -20.58 8.75 -13.22
N ASP A 42 -20.41 10.04 -12.96
CA ASP A 42 -21.46 10.86 -12.36
C ASP A 42 -22.45 11.35 -13.43
N ILE A 43 -23.69 10.84 -13.38
CA ILE A 43 -24.86 11.36 -14.10
C ILE A 43 -25.66 12.27 -13.15
N GLY A 44 -25.81 13.53 -13.57
CA GLY A 44 -27.10 14.24 -13.60
C GLY A 44 -27.64 14.87 -12.31
N SER A 45 -27.75 16.21 -12.32
CA SER A 45 -28.95 16.88 -11.82
C SER A 45 -29.17 18.18 -12.59
N GLU A 46 -30.35 18.29 -13.21
CA GLU A 46 -30.80 19.39 -14.07
C GLU A 46 -31.54 20.49 -13.29
N ASN A 47 -31.51 21.69 -13.88
CA ASN A 47 -32.44 22.82 -13.79
C ASN A 47 -32.47 23.75 -12.55
N ARG A 48 -32.04 25.00 -12.78
CA ARG A 48 -33.01 26.11 -12.95
C ARG A 48 -32.44 27.35 -13.65
N HIS A 49 -33.36 28.02 -14.33
CA HIS A 49 -33.22 29.13 -15.29
C HIS A 49 -33.08 30.51 -14.62
N SER A 50 -32.39 31.41 -15.35
CA SER A 50 -32.58 32.87 -15.46
C SER A 50 -32.01 33.82 -14.39
N GLY A 51 -31.20 34.80 -14.85
CA GLY A 51 -30.99 36.07 -14.15
C GLY A 51 -29.57 36.67 -14.15
N SER A 52 -29.18 37.32 -15.26
CA SER A 52 -28.42 38.59 -15.40
C SER A 52 -27.17 38.97 -14.55
N THR A 53 -26.15 39.44 -15.30
CA THR A 53 -25.16 40.53 -15.06
C THR A 53 -23.94 40.35 -14.13
N ASP A 54 -22.78 40.32 -14.79
CA ASP A 54 -21.47 40.96 -14.52
C ASP A 54 -20.52 40.54 -13.37
N ILE A 55 -19.23 40.59 -13.78
CA ILE A 55 -17.93 40.62 -13.06
C ILE A 55 -17.18 39.28 -12.90
N ASP A 56 -16.05 39.23 -13.62
CA ASP A 56 -15.01 38.20 -13.58
C ASP A 56 -14.57 37.84 -12.15
N ALA A 57 -15.04 36.69 -11.67
CA ALA A 57 -14.43 36.00 -10.54
C ALA A 57 -14.15 34.56 -10.98
N VAL A 58 -12.90 34.29 -11.39
CA VAL A 58 -12.40 32.91 -11.47
C VAL A 58 -12.58 32.32 -10.07
N PRO A 59 -13.47 31.32 -9.88
CA PRO A 59 -13.59 30.71 -8.57
C PRO A 59 -12.29 29.96 -8.36
N LEU A 60 -11.43 30.47 -7.48
CA LEU A 60 -10.41 29.64 -6.88
C LEU A 60 -11.16 28.61 -6.05
N ILE A 61 -11.59 27.52 -6.71
CA ILE A 61 -12.04 26.30 -6.05
C ILE A 61 -10.85 25.90 -5.22
N ARG A 62 -10.83 26.33 -3.96
CA ARG A 62 -9.87 25.89 -2.97
C ARG A 62 -10.27 24.45 -2.68
N ARG A 63 -9.82 23.55 -3.57
CA ARG A 63 -9.95 22.11 -3.41
C ARG A 63 -9.46 21.83 -2.01
N ARG A 64 -10.39 21.44 -1.12
CA ARG A 64 -10.07 21.03 0.24
C ARG A 64 -9.01 19.95 0.06
N ARG A 65 -7.75 20.26 0.36
CA ARG A 65 -6.66 19.29 0.26
C ARG A 65 -7.12 18.09 1.07
N GLN A 66 -7.37 16.97 0.41
CA GLN A 66 -7.73 15.77 1.15
C GLN A 66 -6.51 15.42 2.00
N MET A 67 -6.71 14.85 3.19
CA MET A 67 -5.57 14.51 4.08
C MET A 67 -4.53 13.62 3.40
N SER A 68 -4.91 12.91 2.33
CA SER A 68 -4.03 12.14 1.43
C SER A 68 -3.01 13.00 0.67
N ASP A 69 -3.28 14.27 0.41
CA ASP A 69 -2.42 15.15 -0.39
C ASP A 69 -1.12 15.51 0.34
N TRP A 70 -1.08 15.36 1.67
CA TRP A 70 0.15 15.50 2.46
C TRP A 70 1.14 14.36 2.24
N LEU A 71 0.69 13.23 1.68
CA LEU A 71 1.54 12.09 1.37
C LEU A 71 2.17 12.18 -0.03
N ILE A 72 2.00 13.31 -0.73
CA ILE A 72 2.58 13.58 -2.05
C ILE A 72 3.67 14.64 -1.91
N ALA A 73 4.83 14.36 -2.50
CA ALA A 73 5.99 15.24 -2.41
C ALA A 73 5.65 16.63 -2.99
N PRO A 74 6.17 17.71 -2.37
CA PRO A 74 5.91 19.06 -2.85
C PRO A 74 6.35 19.21 -4.31
N ASN A 75 5.61 20.03 -5.07
CA ASN A 75 5.91 20.30 -6.48
C ASN A 75 5.86 19.07 -7.42
N THR A 76 5.24 17.97 -6.99
CA THR A 76 5.00 16.76 -7.79
C THR A 76 3.51 16.43 -7.87
N ARG A 77 3.12 15.61 -8.84
CA ARG A 77 1.76 15.09 -8.97
C ARG A 77 1.69 13.59 -8.68
N TRP A 78 2.77 12.86 -8.84
CA TRP A 78 2.82 11.39 -8.81
C TRP A 78 3.68 10.82 -7.67
N CYS A 79 4.50 11.62 -6.99
CA CYS A 79 5.40 11.10 -5.97
C CYS A 79 4.72 10.99 -4.60
N GLY A 80 3.88 9.98 -4.39
CA GLY A 80 3.23 9.75 -3.11
C GLY A 80 2.17 8.66 -3.11
N ARG A 81 1.29 8.65 -2.10
CA ARG A 81 0.14 7.75 -2.08
C ARG A 81 -0.97 8.29 -3.00
N GLY A 82 -1.24 7.60 -4.09
CA GLY A 82 -2.16 8.09 -5.13
C GLY A 82 -1.47 9.13 -6.02
N ASN A 83 -2.24 9.99 -6.69
CA ASN A 83 -1.68 11.08 -7.49
C ASN A 83 -2.64 12.28 -7.54
N LEU A 84 -2.10 13.47 -7.80
CA LEU A 84 -2.81 14.74 -8.00
C LEU A 84 -2.96 15.08 -9.50
N ALA A 85 -2.66 14.15 -10.40
CA ALA A 85 -2.80 14.39 -11.81
C ALA A 85 -4.28 14.57 -12.14
N ASN A 86 -4.63 15.59 -12.92
CA ASN A 86 -6.02 15.90 -13.30
C ASN A 86 -6.53 14.94 -14.39
N GLY A 87 -6.43 13.62 -14.16
CA GLY A 87 -6.85 12.57 -15.09
C GLY A 87 -5.97 12.43 -16.34
N THR A 88 -4.89 13.22 -16.48
CA THR A 88 -4.01 13.16 -17.65
C THR A 88 -2.65 12.59 -17.27
N TYR A 89 -2.17 11.62 -18.06
CA TYR A 89 -0.88 10.96 -17.81
C TYR A 89 0.31 11.92 -17.81
N ASN A 90 0.25 13.01 -18.59
CA ASN A 90 1.34 13.97 -18.73
C ASN A 90 1.21 15.21 -17.84
N ASP A 91 0.23 15.27 -16.93
CA ASP A 91 0.18 16.29 -15.89
C ASP A 91 1.31 16.04 -14.88
N LEU A 92 2.35 16.86 -14.98
CA LEU A 92 3.55 16.79 -14.16
C LEU A 92 3.69 18.09 -13.37
N GLY A 93 4.18 17.98 -12.14
CA GLY A 93 4.54 19.12 -11.31
C GLY A 93 5.82 19.82 -11.78
N GLY A 94 6.21 20.88 -11.08
CA GLY A 94 7.43 21.64 -11.39
C GLY A 94 8.70 20.79 -11.24
N ALA A 95 8.70 19.81 -10.33
CA ALA A 95 9.76 18.80 -10.19
C ALA A 95 9.65 17.70 -11.27
N SER A 96 9.46 18.12 -12.53
CA SER A 96 8.98 17.27 -13.62
C SER A 96 9.85 16.04 -13.91
N LYS A 97 11.17 16.11 -13.68
CA LYS A 97 12.07 14.95 -13.87
C LYS A 97 11.82 13.88 -12.81
N ALA A 98 11.77 14.26 -11.53
CA ALA A 98 11.45 13.36 -10.44
C ALA A 98 10.03 12.79 -10.58
N ASP A 99 9.09 13.66 -10.96
CA ASP A 99 7.68 13.30 -11.11
C ASP A 99 7.45 12.27 -12.22
N LYS A 100 8.18 12.37 -13.34
CA LYS A 100 8.21 11.33 -14.38
C LYS A 100 8.67 9.98 -13.85
N CYS A 101 9.65 9.96 -12.94
CA CYS A 101 10.14 8.73 -12.33
C CYS A 101 9.08 8.09 -11.43
N CYS A 102 8.39 8.89 -10.61
CA CYS A 102 7.30 8.41 -9.75
C CYS A 102 6.11 7.91 -10.57
N ARG A 103 5.66 8.68 -11.57
CA ARG A 103 4.60 8.25 -12.50
C ARG A 103 4.91 6.89 -13.11
N LYS A 104 6.15 6.68 -13.56
CA LYS A 104 6.56 5.41 -14.15
C LYS A 104 6.57 4.27 -13.12
N HIS A 105 6.91 4.56 -11.87
CA HIS A 105 6.90 3.60 -10.76
C HIS A 105 5.47 3.21 -10.36
N ASP A 106 4.55 4.16 -10.26
CA ASP A 106 3.12 3.93 -9.97
C ASP A 106 2.46 2.99 -10.98
N HIS A 107 2.91 3.03 -12.24
CA HIS A 107 2.41 2.15 -13.31
C HIS A 107 3.14 0.80 -13.37
N CYS A 108 3.75 0.34 -12.27
CA CYS A 108 4.33 -0.99 -12.19
C CYS A 108 3.24 -2.06 -12.36
N LYS A 109 3.40 -2.97 -13.33
CA LYS A 109 2.41 -4.04 -13.60
C LYS A 109 2.30 -5.08 -12.48
N MET A 110 3.35 -5.22 -11.66
CA MET A 110 3.43 -6.20 -10.59
C MET A 110 3.56 -5.46 -9.27
N PHE A 111 2.46 -5.42 -8.54
CA PHE A 111 2.33 -4.75 -7.25
C PHE A 111 1.46 -5.59 -6.31
N ILE A 112 1.59 -5.36 -5.01
CA ILE A 112 0.70 -5.90 -3.97
C ILE A 112 0.23 -4.71 -3.14
N ASP A 113 -1.07 -4.44 -3.14
CA ASP A 113 -1.61 -3.28 -2.41
C ASP A 113 -1.36 -3.42 -0.90
N GLY A 114 -1.33 -2.28 -0.21
CA GLY A 114 -1.26 -2.28 1.26
C GLY A 114 -2.48 -3.00 1.84
N MET A 115 -2.26 -3.79 2.90
CA MET A 115 -3.31 -4.57 3.56
C MET A 115 -4.07 -5.53 2.63
N SER A 116 -3.39 -6.11 1.65
CA SER A 116 -3.98 -7.05 0.68
C SER A 116 -3.14 -8.30 0.48
N ASN A 117 -3.73 -9.36 -0.07
CA ASN A 117 -3.04 -10.58 -0.46
C ASN A 117 -2.87 -10.66 -1.98
N ARG A 118 -1.67 -10.99 -2.45
CA ARG A 118 -1.41 -11.35 -3.85
C ARG A 118 -0.13 -12.19 -3.93
N TYR A 119 -0.05 -13.10 -4.91
CA TYR A 119 1.12 -13.98 -5.12
C TYR A 119 1.48 -14.78 -3.86
N ASP A 120 0.48 -15.32 -3.15
CA ASP A 120 0.64 -16.07 -1.90
C ASP A 120 1.42 -15.32 -0.81
N LEU A 121 1.30 -13.97 -0.79
CA LEU A 121 1.89 -13.10 0.22
C LEU A 121 0.91 -12.00 0.65
N PHE A 122 0.61 -11.96 1.95
CA PHE A 122 -0.15 -10.87 2.55
C PHE A 122 0.76 -9.68 2.89
N ASN A 123 0.44 -8.51 2.35
CA ASN A 123 1.16 -7.27 2.61
C ASN A 123 0.59 -6.56 3.86
N TYR A 124 1.19 -6.82 5.02
CA TYR A 124 0.84 -6.14 6.27
C TYR A 124 1.23 -4.65 6.32
N ARG A 125 1.93 -4.12 5.30
CA ARG A 125 2.32 -2.71 5.28
C ARG A 125 1.14 -1.84 4.83
N PRO A 126 1.05 -0.60 5.34
CA PRO A 126 0.03 0.34 4.90
C PRO A 126 0.33 0.92 3.51
N TYR A 127 1.38 0.48 2.80
CA TYR A 127 1.79 0.97 1.49
C TYR A 127 1.91 -0.18 0.48
N THR A 128 1.77 0.16 -0.80
CA THR A 128 1.90 -0.79 -1.91
C THR A 128 3.33 -1.27 -2.04
N LEU A 129 3.51 -2.59 -2.13
CA LEU A 129 4.77 -3.22 -2.50
C LEU A 129 4.85 -3.32 -4.01
N SER A 130 5.97 -2.90 -4.59
CA SER A 130 6.25 -3.04 -6.02
C SER A 130 7.28 -4.16 -6.25
N HIS A 131 7.29 -4.71 -7.46
CA HIS A 131 8.30 -5.69 -7.83
C HIS A 131 9.70 -5.06 -7.79
N CYS A 132 10.71 -5.79 -7.30
CA CYS A 132 12.06 -5.25 -7.11
C CYS A 132 12.70 -4.67 -8.39
N ASN A 133 12.28 -5.12 -9.57
CA ASN A 133 12.71 -4.52 -10.84
C ASN A 133 12.12 -3.11 -11.07
N CYS A 134 10.89 -2.84 -10.63
CA CYS A 134 10.28 -1.52 -10.68
C CYS A 134 11.03 -0.56 -9.75
N ASP A 135 11.31 -0.97 -8.52
CA ASP A 135 12.05 -0.15 -7.54
C ASP A 135 13.50 0.11 -8.00
N LEU A 136 14.17 -0.88 -8.61
CA LEU A 136 15.50 -0.70 -9.19
C LEU A 136 15.49 0.35 -10.32
N ARG A 137 14.50 0.28 -11.22
CA ARG A 137 14.34 1.24 -12.31
C ARG A 137 13.99 2.62 -11.77
N PHE A 138 13.16 2.70 -10.73
CA PHE A 138 12.80 3.94 -10.06
C PHE A 138 14.04 4.61 -9.45
N ARG A 139 14.82 3.86 -8.67
CA ARG A 139 16.11 4.32 -8.13
C ARG A 139 17.04 4.86 -9.22
N THR A 140 17.17 4.11 -10.31
CA THR A 140 18.04 4.48 -11.43
C THR A 140 17.54 5.74 -12.13
N CYS A 141 16.23 5.86 -12.35
CA CYS A 141 15.60 7.04 -12.92
C CYS A 141 15.88 8.31 -12.09
N LEU A 142 15.68 8.23 -10.78
CA LEU A 142 15.95 9.35 -9.87
C LEU A 142 17.42 9.74 -9.86
N LYS A 143 18.35 8.77 -9.87
CA LYS A 143 19.79 9.04 -9.98
C LYS A 143 20.18 9.72 -11.29
N MET A 144 19.56 9.32 -12.39
CA MET A 144 19.81 9.93 -13.71
C MET A 144 19.18 11.32 -13.84
N ALA A 145 18.04 11.57 -13.17
CA ALA A 145 17.42 12.90 -13.14
C ALA A 145 18.36 13.93 -12.50
N GLY A 146 19.03 13.55 -11.40
CA GLY A 146 20.18 14.23 -10.83
C GLY A 146 19.91 15.61 -10.21
N ASP A 147 18.65 16.03 -10.10
CA ASP A 147 18.25 17.28 -9.45
C ASP A 147 18.01 17.08 -7.94
N GLU A 148 17.87 18.20 -7.22
CA GLU A 148 17.68 18.19 -5.77
C GLU A 148 16.40 17.44 -5.37
N ASP A 149 15.30 17.68 -6.09
CA ASP A 149 14.00 17.04 -5.86
C ASP A 149 14.08 15.50 -6.02
N ALA A 150 14.68 15.00 -7.10
CA ALA A 150 14.85 13.56 -7.31
C ALA A 150 15.75 12.92 -6.25
N ASN A 151 16.80 13.63 -5.83
CA ASN A 151 17.69 13.16 -4.77
C ASN A 151 16.97 13.11 -3.41
N ALA A 152 16.14 14.10 -3.09
CA ALA A 152 15.34 14.12 -1.87
C ALA A 152 14.33 12.96 -1.86
N ILE A 153 13.57 12.78 -2.95
CA ILE A 153 12.61 11.68 -3.10
C ILE A 153 13.31 10.33 -2.99
N GLY A 154 14.47 10.17 -3.64
CA GLY A 154 15.27 8.96 -3.57
C GLY A 154 15.73 8.62 -2.15
N LYS A 155 16.30 9.59 -1.43
CA LYS A 155 16.71 9.41 -0.04
C LYS A 155 15.52 9.08 0.86
N LEU A 156 14.40 9.78 0.69
CA LEU A 156 13.18 9.53 1.46
C LEU A 156 12.70 8.08 1.26
N PHE A 157 12.54 7.64 0.01
CA PHE A 157 12.00 6.31 -0.31
C PHE A 157 12.95 5.17 0.11
N PHE A 158 14.22 5.23 -0.29
CA PHE A 158 15.16 4.10 -0.15
C PHE A 158 15.97 4.11 1.15
N ASN A 159 16.17 5.27 1.79
CA ASN A 159 17.04 5.38 2.96
C ASN A 159 16.26 5.65 4.26
N VAL A 160 15.22 6.50 4.20
CA VAL A 160 14.41 6.90 5.36
C VAL A 160 13.24 5.95 5.60
N VAL A 161 12.33 5.81 4.64
CA VAL A 161 11.16 4.91 4.75
C VAL A 161 11.58 3.45 4.63
N GLN A 162 12.67 3.18 3.90
CA GLN A 162 13.21 1.84 3.68
C GLN A 162 12.15 0.87 3.17
N THR A 163 11.39 1.33 2.17
CA THR A 163 10.38 0.49 1.52
C THR A 163 11.02 -0.82 1.06
N GLN A 164 10.29 -1.92 1.24
CA GLN A 164 10.69 -3.21 0.67
C GLN A 164 10.06 -3.38 -0.70
N CYS A 165 10.65 -4.26 -1.49
CA CYS A 165 10.10 -4.75 -2.74
C CYS A 165 9.87 -6.25 -2.64
N PHE A 166 9.18 -6.84 -3.61
CA PHE A 166 9.06 -8.30 -3.71
C PHE A 166 9.68 -8.83 -5.00
N GLY A 167 10.21 -10.06 -4.93
CA GLY A 167 10.50 -10.88 -6.10
C GLY A 167 9.49 -12.01 -6.21
N LEU A 168 9.37 -12.62 -7.38
CA LEU A 168 8.57 -13.82 -7.60
C LEU A 168 9.48 -15.04 -7.72
N ARG A 169 9.11 -16.15 -7.08
CA ARG A 169 9.69 -17.48 -7.29
C ARG A 169 8.62 -18.39 -7.86
N THR A 170 8.99 -19.20 -8.84
CA THR A 170 8.18 -20.30 -9.34
C THR A 170 8.40 -21.51 -8.45
N GLU A 171 7.33 -22.03 -7.88
CA GLU A 171 7.32 -23.25 -7.07
C GLU A 171 6.33 -24.23 -7.70
N THR A 172 6.75 -25.49 -7.89
CA THR A 172 5.84 -26.55 -8.32
C THR A 172 5.22 -27.15 -7.06
N VAL A 173 3.91 -27.02 -6.94
CA VAL A 173 3.16 -27.45 -5.76
C VAL A 173 2.30 -28.64 -6.15
N CYS A 174 2.32 -29.68 -5.31
CA CYS A 174 1.42 -30.81 -5.46
C CYS A 174 0.00 -30.40 -5.07
N THR A 175 -0.93 -30.41 -6.03
CA THR A 175 -2.35 -30.10 -5.79
C THR A 175 -3.17 -31.33 -5.44
N GLU A 176 -2.72 -32.51 -5.85
CA GLU A 176 -3.43 -33.77 -5.65
C GLU A 176 -2.46 -34.90 -5.35
N ARG A 177 -2.69 -35.58 -4.22
CA ARG A 177 -1.89 -36.72 -3.77
C ARG A 177 -2.69 -37.99 -3.87
N GLY A 178 -2.01 -39.07 -4.23
CA GLY A 178 -2.59 -40.41 -4.28
C GLY A 178 -2.74 -41.03 -2.88
N GLY A 179 -3.30 -42.23 -2.83
CA GLY A 179 -3.37 -43.04 -1.62
C GLY A 179 -4.24 -42.43 -0.53
N SER A 180 -3.64 -42.10 0.61
CA SER A 180 -4.33 -41.53 1.79
C SER A 180 -4.23 -40.00 1.87
N GLY A 181 -3.58 -39.36 0.90
CA GLY A 181 -3.39 -37.90 0.87
C GLY A 181 -2.28 -37.38 1.80
N LYS A 182 -1.37 -38.24 2.28
CA LYS A 182 -0.26 -37.84 3.14
C LYS A 182 0.85 -37.18 2.35
N GLU A 183 1.67 -36.32 2.98
CA GLU A 183 2.83 -35.67 2.34
C GLU A 183 3.82 -36.69 1.71
N SER A 184 3.90 -37.90 2.28
CA SER A 184 4.71 -39.02 1.79
C SER A 184 4.15 -39.73 0.56
N ASP A 185 2.87 -39.51 0.23
CA ASP A 185 2.20 -40.19 -0.87
C ASP A 185 2.61 -39.54 -2.21
N PRO A 186 2.61 -40.32 -3.32
CA PRO A 186 3.01 -39.79 -4.62
C PRO A 186 2.09 -38.65 -5.06
N CYS A 187 2.69 -37.60 -5.63
CA CYS A 187 1.94 -36.51 -6.23
C CYS A 187 1.37 -36.94 -7.58
N LEU A 188 0.05 -36.88 -7.73
CA LEU A 188 -0.63 -37.22 -8.97
C LEU A 188 -0.76 -36.01 -9.89
N LYS A 189 -0.88 -34.81 -9.32
CA LYS A 189 -1.04 -33.57 -10.06
C LYS A 189 -0.24 -32.43 -9.45
N GLU A 190 0.60 -31.84 -10.28
CA GLU A 190 1.43 -30.69 -9.95
C GLU A 190 0.90 -29.43 -10.63
N GLU A 191 1.03 -28.29 -9.95
CA GLU A 191 0.70 -26.96 -10.46
C GLU A 191 1.87 -26.02 -10.22
N VAL A 192 2.23 -25.22 -11.22
CA VAL A 192 3.24 -24.16 -11.06
C VAL A 192 2.58 -22.94 -10.44
N ARG A 193 3.09 -22.51 -9.29
CA ARG A 193 2.64 -21.31 -8.59
C ARG A 193 3.73 -20.25 -8.54
N HIS A 194 3.31 -18.99 -8.53
CA HIS A 194 4.19 -17.83 -8.39
C HIS A 194 4.04 -17.25 -6.98
N LYS A 195 5.05 -17.48 -6.15
CA LYS A 195 5.08 -17.01 -4.76
C LYS A 195 5.95 -15.79 -4.62
N ALA A 196 5.44 -14.75 -3.98
CA ALA A 196 6.19 -13.55 -3.67
C ALA A 196 7.09 -13.74 -2.44
N PHE A 197 8.27 -13.16 -2.48
CA PHE A 197 9.17 -13.08 -1.32
C PHE A 197 9.71 -11.66 -1.18
N LEU A 198 9.79 -11.17 0.06
CA LEU A 198 10.21 -9.81 0.35
C LEU A 198 11.73 -9.65 0.24
N ARG A 199 12.15 -8.45 -0.19
CA ARG A 199 13.55 -8.04 -0.23
C ARG A 199 13.67 -6.58 0.18
N ASN A 200 14.78 -6.25 0.83
CA ASN A 200 15.14 -4.86 1.07
C ASN A 200 15.63 -4.22 -0.22
N ASN A 201 15.18 -2.99 -0.46
CA ASN A 201 15.72 -2.19 -1.56
C ASN A 201 17.17 -1.78 -1.31
N LYS A 202 17.91 -1.53 -2.40
CA LYS A 202 19.24 -0.91 -2.32
C LYS A 202 19.08 0.55 -1.90
N ARG A 203 19.91 1.00 -0.96
CA ARG A 203 19.97 2.41 -0.56
C ARG A 203 20.23 3.32 -1.77
N PHE A 204 19.60 4.49 -1.76
CA PHE A 204 19.79 5.54 -2.74
C PHE A 204 21.24 6.02 -2.71
#